data_AF-A0A0U4A807-F1
#
_entry.id   AF-A0A0U4A807-F1
#
_cell.length_a   1.000
_cell.length_b   1.000
_cell.length_c   1.000
_cell.angle_alpha   90.00
_cell.angle_beta   90.00
_cell.angle_gamma   90.00
#
_symmetry.space_group_name_H-M   'P 1'
#
loop_
_entity.id
_entity.type
_entity.pdbx_description
1 polymer ?
#
loop_
_entity_poly.entity_id
_entity_poly.type
_entity_poly.pdbx_seq_one_letter_code
_entity_poly.pdbx_strand_id
1 'polypeptide(L)'
;MQLGNFIFLSMHQQPAPFPAEQSRQRAVAFALALTRDTRLAPQPYEQMLLDQFVRGEMTIDQVLSSLETSEPGLPAGGLHFEPLK
;
A
#
# COMPACT_ATOMS: atom_id res chain seq x y z
N MET A 1 9.87 -7.41 -29.05
CA MET A 1 9.70 -7.81 -27.64
C MET A 1 10.01 -6.60 -26.77
N GLN A 2 9.01 -6.02 -26.10
CA GLN A 2 9.19 -4.91 -25.17
C GLN A 2 8.36 -5.20 -23.92
N LEU A 3 8.94 -6.01 -23.03
CA LEU A 3 8.44 -6.35 -21.70
C LEU A 3 9.12 -5.40 -20.71
N GLY A 4 8.55 -4.22 -20.47
CA GLY A 4 9.22 -3.31 -19.54
C GLY A 4 8.50 -2.06 -19.07
N ASN A 5 7.27 -1.75 -19.50
CA ASN A 5 6.71 -0.43 -19.17
C ASN A 5 5.22 -0.39 -18.81
N PHE A 6 4.55 -1.53 -18.62
CA PHE A 6 3.10 -1.53 -18.38
C PHE A 6 2.69 -1.48 -16.91
N ILE A 7 3.57 -1.89 -15.98
CA ILE A 7 3.22 -1.91 -14.56
C ILE A 7 3.25 -0.49 -13.96
N PHE A 8 4.04 0.43 -14.55
CA PHE A 8 4.25 1.77 -14.00
C PHE A 8 3.19 2.81 -14.44
N LEU A 9 2.47 2.60 -15.55
CA LEU A 9 1.46 3.55 -16.04
C LEU A 9 0.04 3.34 -15.48
N SER A 10 -0.19 2.30 -14.68
CA SER A 10 -1.54 1.98 -14.19
C SER A 10 -1.94 2.70 -12.88
N MET A 11 -1.03 3.45 -12.25
CA MET A 11 -1.34 4.21 -11.02
C MET A 11 -1.80 5.65 -11.26
N HIS A 12 -1.72 6.17 -12.49
CA HIS A 12 -1.97 7.59 -12.79
C HIS A 12 -3.15 7.90 -13.72
N GLN A 13 -4.08 6.97 -13.97
CA GLN A 13 -5.31 7.28 -14.71
C GLN A 13 -6.61 6.86 -14.00
N GLN A 14 -7.23 7.89 -13.40
CA GLN A 14 -8.67 8.19 -13.44
C GLN A 14 -9.64 7.46 -12.48
N PRO A 15 -10.67 8.20 -11.98
CA PRO A 15 -11.58 7.75 -10.94
C PRO A 15 -12.63 6.80 -11.52
N ALA A 16 -12.38 5.49 -11.44
CA ALA A 16 -13.40 4.48 -11.70
C ALA A 16 -14.03 4.03 -10.36
N PRO A 17 -15.35 3.79 -10.31
CA PRO A 17 -16.08 3.53 -9.07
C PRO A 17 -15.63 2.18 -8.53
N PHE A 18 -14.71 2.20 -7.56
CA PHE A 18 -14.20 1.05 -6.82
C PHE A 18 -13.69 -0.12 -7.71
N PRO A 19 -12.39 -0.45 -7.73
CA PRO A 19 -11.95 -1.69 -8.39
C PRO A 19 -12.74 -2.86 -7.79
N ALA A 20 -13.43 -3.65 -8.62
CA ALA A 20 -14.27 -4.76 -8.16
C ALA A 20 -13.51 -5.61 -7.14
N GLU A 21 -14.20 -6.14 -6.12
CA GLU A 21 -13.60 -6.88 -4.99
C GLU A 21 -12.51 -7.88 -5.43
N GLN A 22 -12.75 -8.64 -6.50
CA GLN A 22 -11.79 -9.61 -7.06
C GLN A 22 -10.45 -8.99 -7.54
N SER A 23 -10.47 -7.73 -7.98
CA SER A 23 -9.26 -6.98 -8.35
C SER A 23 -8.46 -6.62 -7.09
N ARG A 24 -9.15 -6.15 -6.05
CA ARG A 24 -8.53 -5.85 -4.74
C ARG A 24 -7.96 -7.09 -4.09
N GLN A 25 -8.70 -8.20 -4.10
CA GLN A 25 -8.26 -9.51 -3.62
C GLN A 25 -6.95 -9.94 -4.30
N ARG A 26 -6.88 -9.85 -5.63
CA ARG A 26 -5.68 -10.20 -6.40
C ARG A 26 -4.49 -9.31 -6.05
N ALA A 27 -4.71 -8.00 -5.92
CA ALA A 27 -3.66 -7.06 -5.55
C ALA A 27 -3.10 -7.35 -4.15
N VAL A 28 -3.98 -7.56 -3.15
CA VAL A 28 -3.57 -7.88 -1.78
C VAL A 28 -2.87 -9.23 -1.71
N ALA A 29 -3.41 -10.27 -2.35
CA ALA A 29 -2.78 -11.60 -2.37
C ALA A 29 -1.37 -11.56 -2.98
N PHE A 30 -1.18 -10.78 -4.05
CA PHE A 30 0.13 -10.59 -4.66
C PHE A 30 1.10 -9.87 -3.72
N ALA A 31 0.67 -8.76 -3.08
CA ALA A 31 1.49 -8.03 -2.13
C ALA A 31 1.89 -8.91 -0.94
N LEU A 32 0.95 -9.67 -0.36
CA LEU A 32 1.23 -10.61 0.74
C LEU A 32 2.21 -11.71 0.34
N ALA A 33 2.10 -12.23 -0.89
CA ALA A 33 3.02 -13.22 -1.39
C ALA A 33 4.45 -12.66 -1.54
N LEU A 34 4.59 -11.40 -1.96
CA LEU A 34 5.88 -10.72 -2.07
C LEU A 34 6.53 -10.45 -0.71
N THR A 35 5.74 -10.17 0.33
CA THR A 35 6.27 -9.75 1.63
C THR A 35 6.37 -10.87 2.66
N ARG A 36 5.87 -12.08 2.36
CA ARG A 36 5.69 -13.22 3.28
C ARG A 36 6.89 -13.58 4.18
N ASP A 37 8.10 -13.36 3.70
CA ASP A 37 9.34 -13.68 4.40
C ASP A 37 10.26 -12.46 4.60
N THR A 38 9.66 -11.27 4.62
CA THR A 38 10.36 -10.00 4.76
C THR A 38 9.92 -9.27 6.02
N ARG A 39 10.70 -8.26 6.42
CA ARG A 39 10.28 -7.31 7.48
C ARG A 39 9.04 -6.49 7.10
N LEU A 40 8.60 -6.57 5.84
CA LEU A 40 7.39 -5.93 5.31
C LEU A 40 6.17 -6.86 5.37
N ALA A 41 6.29 -8.04 5.99
CA ALA A 41 5.14 -8.89 6.25
C ALA A 41 4.15 -8.13 7.17
N PRO A 42 2.88 -7.96 6.76
CA PRO A 42 1.98 -7.08 7.47
C PRO A 42 1.61 -7.62 8.85
N GLN A 43 1.58 -6.72 9.82
CA GLN A 43 1.14 -6.98 11.18
C GLN A 43 -0.38 -7.24 11.23
N PRO A 44 -0.91 -7.80 12.34
CA PRO A 44 -2.34 -8.11 12.46
C PRO A 44 -3.27 -6.91 12.20
N TYR A 45 -2.88 -5.71 12.63
CA TYR A 45 -3.65 -4.48 12.39
C TYR A 45 -3.68 -4.12 10.90
N GLU A 46 -2.54 -4.23 10.21
CA GLU A 46 -2.44 -3.96 8.78
C GLU A 46 -3.24 -4.99 7.95
N GLN A 47 -3.24 -6.26 8.38
CA GLN A 47 -4.06 -7.31 7.75
C GLN A 47 -5.56 -7.02 7.89
N MET A 48 -6.01 -6.53 9.05
CA MET A 48 -7.40 -6.13 9.27
C MET A 48 -7.81 -4.96 8.36
N LEU A 49 -6.93 -4.00 8.13
CA LEU A 49 -7.19 -2.88 7.20
C LEU A 49 -7.24 -3.35 5.74
N LEU A 50 -6.34 -4.25 5.34
CA LEU A 50 -6.33 -4.83 4.01
C LEU A 50 -7.58 -5.67 3.73
N ASP A 51 -8.11 -6.38 4.72
CA ASP A 51 -9.37 -7.14 4.61
C ASP A 51 -10.59 -6.22 4.40
N GLN A 52 -10.68 -5.11 5.15
CA GLN A 52 -11.72 -4.09 4.95
C GLN A 52 -11.62 -3.43 3.57
N PHE A 53 -10.41 -3.15 3.10
CA PHE A 53 -10.19 -2.65 1.73
C PHE A 53 -10.64 -3.66 0.68
N VAL A 54 -10.30 -4.94 0.83
CA VAL A 54 -10.74 -6.01 -0.08
C VAL A 54 -12.26 -6.03 -0.19
N ARG A 55 -12.98 -6.06 0.94
CA ARG A 55 -14.45 -6.01 1.01
C ARG A 55 -15.04 -4.70 0.44
N GLY A 56 -14.23 -3.66 0.27
CA GLY A 56 -14.68 -2.34 -0.19
C GLY A 56 -15.31 -1.51 0.91
N GLU A 57 -15.12 -1.90 2.17
CA GLU A 57 -15.54 -1.13 3.35
C GLU A 57 -14.64 0.08 3.56
N MET A 58 -13.40 0.04 3.04
CA MET A 58 -12.44 1.13 3.07
C MET A 58 -11.79 1.36 1.70
N THR A 59 -11.41 2.61 1.42
CA THR A 59 -10.54 2.96 0.30
C THR A 59 -9.07 2.77 0.65
N ILE A 60 -8.20 2.73 -0.36
CA ILE A 60 -6.76 2.65 -0.13
C ILE A 60 -6.23 3.88 0.63
N ASP A 61 -6.76 5.08 0.37
CA ASP A 61 -6.38 6.30 1.11
C ASP A 61 -6.72 6.19 2.60
N GLN A 62 -7.89 5.63 2.93
CA GLN A 62 -8.29 5.42 4.31
C GLN A 62 -7.39 4.40 5.01
N VAL A 63 -6.97 3.33 4.31
CA VAL A 63 -5.99 2.38 4.84
C VAL A 63 -4.67 3.09 5.15
N LEU A 64 -4.15 3.90 4.23
CA LEU A 64 -2.90 4.63 4.43
C LEU A 64 -2.98 5.58 5.62
N SER A 65 -4.05 6.37 5.74
CA SER A 65 -4.25 7.27 6.88
C SER A 65 -4.35 6.51 8.21
N SER A 66 -4.96 5.32 8.22
CA SER A 66 -5.03 4.47 9.42
C SER A 66 -3.67 3.89 9.81
N LEU A 67 -2.80 3.59 8.85
CA LEU A 67 -1.42 3.13 9.09
C LEU A 67 -0.53 4.26 9.62
N GLU A 68 -0.64 5.47 9.05
CA GLU A 68 0.10 6.65 9.51
C GLU A 68 -0.26 7.03 10.95
N THR A 69 -1.52 6.85 11.34
CA THR A 69 -2.00 7.14 12.70
C THR A 69 -1.53 6.07 13.71
N SER A 70 -1.34 4.84 13.25
CA SER A 70 -0.94 3.70 14.09
C SER A 70 0.56 3.53 14.26
N GLU A 71 1.40 4.18 13.47
CA GLU A 71 2.86 4.26 13.68
C GLU A 71 3.19 5.41 14.65
N PRO A 72 3.42 5.15 15.96
CA PRO A 72 3.87 6.18 16.87
C PRO A 72 5.40 6.21 16.79
N GLY A 73 5.98 6.97 15.86
CA GLY A 73 7.45 7.03 15.83
C GLY A 73 8.19 7.73 14.71
N LEU A 74 7.54 8.34 13.72
CA LEU A 74 8.27 9.18 12.76
C LEU A 74 7.79 10.63 12.85
N PRO A 75 8.61 11.54 13.42
CA PRO A 75 8.32 12.97 13.25
C PRO A 75 8.36 13.28 11.77
N ALA A 76 7.25 13.84 11.27
CA ALA A 76 7.18 14.51 9.98
C ALA A 76 8.20 15.66 9.97
N GLY A 77 9.46 15.39 9.60
CA GLY A 77 10.52 16.40 9.51
C GLY A 77 11.94 15.93 9.83
N GLY A 78 12.41 14.82 9.26
CA GLY A 78 13.70 14.22 9.64
C GLY A 78 14.57 13.69 8.51
N LEU A 79 14.56 14.27 7.31
CA LEU A 79 15.68 14.13 6.37
C LEU A 79 16.47 15.44 6.33
N HIS A 80 17.07 15.80 7.47
CA HIS A 80 18.16 16.76 7.50
C HIS A 80 19.40 16.03 6.98
N PHE A 81 19.64 16.11 5.67
CA PHE A 81 20.94 15.77 5.11
C PHE A 81 21.95 16.81 5.60
N GLU A 82 22.73 16.50 6.63
CA GLU A 82 23.92 17.29 6.94
C GLU A 82 24.97 17.02 5.86
N PRO A 83 25.45 18.04 5.11
CA PRO A 83 26.61 17.86 4.25
C PRO A 83 27.85 17.73 5.13
N LEU A 84 28.56 16.61 4.97
CA LEU A 84 29.84 16.36 5.60
C LEU A 84 30.84 17.45 5.15
N LYS A 85 31.30 18.27 6.10
CA LYS A 85 32.39 19.24 5.88
C LYS A 85 33.73 18.55 5.68
#